data_AF-A0A810NBY4-F1
#
_entry.id   AF-A0A810NBY4-F1
#
_cell.length_a   1.000
_cell.length_b   1.000
_cell.length_c   1.000
_cell.angle_alpha   90.00
_cell.angle_beta   90.00
_cell.angle_gamma   90.00
#
_symmetry.space_group_name_H-M   'P 1'
#
loop_
_entity.id
_entity.type
_entity.pdbx_description
1 polymer ?
#
loop_
_entity_poly.entity_id
_entity_poly.type
_entity_poly.pdbx_seq_one_letter_code
_entity_poly.pdbx_strand_id
1 'polypeptide(L)' 'MRAGQALSTLAREMIGLLSGPLSERIRVCAGDNCPLVFVDLSRPGARRWCAMERCGNRHKLRALRARRATGP' A
#
# COMPACT_ATOMS: atom_id res chain seq x y z
N MET A 1 -15.71 -22.88 -11.32
CA MET A 1 -16.13 -21.48 -11.52
C MET A 1 -15.65 -21.03 -12.90
N ARG A 2 -16.51 -20.46 -13.75
CA ARG A 2 -16.07 -19.94 -15.06
C ARG A 2 -15.36 -18.59 -14.86
N ALA A 3 -14.33 -18.29 -15.66
CA ALA A 3 -13.52 -17.07 -15.51
C ALA A 3 -14.36 -15.78 -15.46
N GLY A 4 -15.41 -15.69 -16.29
CA GLY A 4 -16.32 -14.53 -16.28
C GLY A 4 -17.09 -14.35 -14.97
N GLN A 5 -17.48 -15.43 -14.29
CA GLN A 5 -18.13 -15.33 -12.98
C GLN A 5 -17.15 -14.83 -11.90
N ALA A 6 -15.90 -15.29 -11.93
CA ALA A 6 -14.87 -14.82 -11.01
C ALA A 6 -14.60 -13.32 -11.18
N LEU A 7 -14.51 -12.84 -12.42
CA LEU A 7 -14.32 -11.42 -12.72
C LEU A 7 -15.49 -10.56 -12.24
N SER A 8 -16.74 -11.00 -12.45
CA SER A 8 -17.92 -10.28 -11.96
C SER A 8 -17.95 -10.17 -10.44
N THR A 9 -17.56 -11.23 -9.72
CA THR A 9 -17.43 -11.20 -8.26
C THR A 9 -16.36 -10.19 -7.82
N LEU A 10 -15.16 -10.26 -8.41
CA LEU A 10 -14.08 -9.32 -8.10
C LEU A 10 -14.47 -7.87 -8.39
N ALA A 11 -15.13 -7.62 -9.52
CA ALA A 11 -15.58 -6.28 -9.89
C ALA A 11 -16.57 -5.70 -8.86
N ARG A 12 -17.53 -6.51 -8.39
CA ARG A 12 -18.50 -6.09 -7.38
C ARG A 12 -17.83 -5.76 -6.04
N GLU A 13 -16.91 -6.61 -5.59
CA GLU A 13 -16.14 -6.36 -4.36
C GLU A 13 -15.28 -5.10 -4.47
N MET A 14 -14.62 -4.91 -5.62
CA MET A 14 -13.83 -3.70 -5.86
C MET A 14 -14.70 -2.44 -5.90
N ILE A 15 -15.87 -2.47 -6.54
CA ILE A 15 -16.81 -1.34 -6.50
C ILE A 15 -17.16 -1.01 -5.04
N GLY A 16 -17.54 -2.01 -4.24
CA GLY A 16 -17.85 -1.82 -2.83
C GLY A 16 -16.70 -1.23 -2.02
N LEU A 17 -15.46 -1.65 -2.30
CA LEU A 17 -14.27 -1.08 -1.65
C LEU A 17 -14.01 0.37 -2.07
N LEU A 18 -14.16 0.67 -3.36
CA LEU A 18 -13.88 1.98 -3.95
C LEU A 18 -14.94 3.03 -3.60
N SER A 19 -16.20 2.63 -3.40
CA SER A 19 -17.30 3.53 -3.06
C SER A 19 -17.71 3.48 -1.59
N GLY A 20 -17.12 2.60 -0.80
CA GLY A 20 -17.51 2.35 0.58
C GLY A 20 -16.79 3.21 1.62
N PRO A 21 -16.95 2.91 2.91
CA PRO A 21 -16.36 3.66 4.03
C PRO A 21 -14.82 3.69 4.04
N LEU A 22 -14.18 2.76 3.31
CA LEU A 22 -12.72 2.66 3.21
C LEU A 22 -12.15 3.42 2.01
N SER A 23 -12.99 4.04 1.18
CA SER A 23 -12.58 4.74 -0.05
C SER A 23 -11.50 5.79 0.21
N GLU A 24 -11.66 6.61 1.25
CA GLU A 24 -10.69 7.63 1.67
C GLU A 24 -9.39 7.05 2.27
N ARG A 25 -9.39 5.76 2.59
CA ARG A 25 -8.24 5.03 3.13
C ARG A 25 -7.44 4.33 2.05
N ILE A 26 -7.82 4.44 0.78
CA ILE A 26 -7.04 3.92 -0.33
C ILE A 26 -5.86 4.85 -0.58
N ARG A 27 -4.65 4.31 -0.51
CA ARG A 27 -3.41 5.07 -0.66
C ARG A 27 -2.47 4.41 -1.66
N VAL A 28 -1.72 5.24 -2.38
CA VAL A 28 -0.59 4.80 -3.19
C VAL A 28 0.62 4.60 -2.27
N CYS A 29 1.39 3.55 -2.51
CA CYS A 29 2.62 3.30 -1.78
C CYS A 29 3.66 4.41 -1.99
N ALA A 30 4.16 5.01 -0.90
CA ALA A 30 5.23 6.01 -0.93
C ALA A 30 6.64 5.39 -1.11
N GLY A 31 6.74 4.18 -1.64
CA GLY A 31 8.02 3.53 -1.91
C GLY A 31 8.45 3.79 -3.34
N ASP A 32 9.75 4.07 -3.55
CA ASP A 32 10.33 4.24 -4.87
C ASP A 32 9.96 3.09 -5.83
N ASN A 33 9.45 3.47 -7.00
CA ASN A 33 9.03 2.56 -8.07
C ASN A 33 8.08 1.44 -7.59
N CYS A 34 7.22 1.72 -6.61
CA CYS A 34 6.22 0.77 -6.14
C CYS A 34 4.82 1.13 -6.69
N PRO A 35 4.27 0.36 -7.63
CA PRO A 35 2.97 0.67 -8.24
C PRO A 35 1.78 0.26 -7.38
N LEU A 36 2.01 -0.27 -6.18
CA LEU A 36 0.95 -0.85 -5.37
C LEU A 36 0.09 0.22 -4.70
N VAL A 37 -1.21 0.00 -4.80
CA VAL A 37 -2.24 0.70 -4.03
C VAL A 37 -2.67 -0.22 -2.88
N PHE A 38 -2.96 0.34 -1.72
CA PHE A 38 -3.38 -0.42 -0.54
C PHE A 38 -4.45 0.33 0.25
N VAL A 39 -5.21 -0.41 1.05
CA VAL A 39 -6.14 0.16 2.02
C VAL A 39 -5.44 0.35 3.36
N ASP A 40 -5.52 1.56 3.90
CA ASP A 40 -4.93 1.91 5.18
C ASP A 40 -5.84 1.50 6.36
N LEU A 41 -5.68 0.24 6.75
CA LEU A 41 -6.30 -0.34 7.94
C LEU A 41 -5.52 -0.06 9.23
N SER A 42 -4.51 0.80 9.21
CA SER A 42 -3.81 1.19 10.45
C SER A 42 -4.75 2.00 11.34
N ARG A 43 -4.63 1.82 12.66
CA ARG A 43 -5.43 2.56 13.65
C ARG A 43 -5.42 4.09 13.40
N PRO A 44 -4.26 4.75 13.17
CA PRO A 44 -4.26 6.19 12.88
C PRO A 44 -4.61 6.53 11.41
N GLY A 45 -4.70 5.57 10.49
CA GLY A 45 -4.91 5.86 9.07
C GLY A 45 -3.75 6.66 8.44
N ALA A 46 -2.53 6.46 8.93
CA ALA A 46 -1.32 7.19 8.53
C ALA A 46 -0.23 6.29 7.91
N ARG A 47 -0.60 5.09 7.44
CA ARG A 47 0.34 4.16 6.81
C ARG A 47 0.77 4.71 5.46
N ARG A 48 2.08 4.75 5.23
CA ARG A 48 2.67 5.28 3.98
C ARG A 48 3.12 4.20 2.98
N TRP A 49 3.23 2.94 3.40
CA TRP A 49 3.86 1.87 2.60
C TRP A 49 2.98 0.63 2.47
N CYS A 50 2.98 0.00 1.30
CA CYS A 50 2.15 -1.17 0.98
C CYS A 50 2.41 -2.40 1.87
N ALA A 51 3.57 -2.50 2.52
CA ALA A 51 3.96 -3.53 3.49
C ALA A 51 5.21 -3.09 4.25
N MET A 52 5.31 -3.46 5.53
CA MET A 52 6.53 -3.20 6.32
C MET A 52 7.70 -4.04 5.78
N GLU A 53 7.49 -5.35 5.55
CA GLU A 53 8.52 -6.26 5.01
C GLU A 53 9.13 -5.78 3.68
N ARG A 54 8.38 -5.06 2.86
CA ARG A 54 8.80 -4.58 1.54
C ARG A 54 9.24 -3.12 1.57
N CYS A 55 8.29 -2.20 1.42
CA CYS A 55 8.60 -0.78 1.20
C CYS A 55 9.04 -0.08 2.49
N GLY A 56 8.47 -0.45 3.64
CA GLY A 56 8.86 0.12 4.94
C GLY A 56 10.33 -0.19 5.28
N ASN A 57 10.74 -1.46 5.14
CA ASN A 57 12.11 -1.89 5.40
C ASN A 57 13.11 -1.27 4.42
N ARG A 58 12.78 -1.21 3.12
CA ARG A 58 13.64 -0.51 2.13
C ARG A 58 13.87 0.96 2.50
N HIS A 59 12.83 1.67 2.92
CA HIS A 59 12.95 3.06 3.35
C HIS A 59 13.84 3.18 4.60
N LYS A 60 13.64 2.34 5.62
CA LYS A 60 14.48 2.30 6.83
C LYS A 60 15.96 2.06 6.51
N LEU A 61 16.26 1.10 5.61
CA LEU A 61 17.63 0.79 5.20
C LEU A 61 18.29 1.96 4.46
N ARG A 62 17.55 2.63 3.56
CA ARG A 62 18.06 3.82 2.86
C ARG A 62 18.36 4.95 3.84
N ALA A 63 17.45 5.22 4.78
CA ALA A 63 17.67 6.24 5.80
C ALA A 63 18.87 5.90 6.71
N LEU A 64 19.07 4.62 7.05
CA LEU A 64 20.24 4.16 7.80
C LEU A 64 21.55 4.40 7.01
N ARG A 65 21.58 4.04 5.72
CA ARG A 65 22.74 4.26 4.85
C ARG A 65 23.06 5.74 4.68
N ALA A 66 22.05 6.58 4.46
CA ALA A 66 22.22 8.03 4.36
C ALA A 66 22.84 8.62 5.63
N ARG A 67 22.32 8.26 6.80
CA ARG A 67 22.89 8.70 8.09
C ARG A 67 24.35 8.26 8.28
N ARG A 68 24.72 7.07 7.83
CA ARG A 68 26.11 6.58 7.88
C ARG A 68 27.02 7.29 6.88
N ALA A 69 26.48 7.75 5.74
CA ALA A 69 27.23 8.51 4.75
C ALA A 69 27.44 9.99 5.13
N THR A 70 26.59 10.54 6.00
CA THR A 70 26.68 11.92 6.50
C THR A 70 27.19 12.04 7.94
N GLY A 71 27.68 10.94 8.54
CA GLY A 71 28.48 11.04 9.77
C GLY A 71 29.88 11.56 9.44
N PRO A 72 30.60 12.19 10.39
CA PRO A 72 32.01 12.55 10.19
C PRO A 72 32.85 11.33 9.82
#